data_AF-A0A535P7N2-F1
#
_entry.id   AF-A0A535P7N2-F1
#
_cell.length_a   1.000
_cell.length_b   1.000
_cell.length_c   1.000
_cell.angle_alpha   90.00
_cell.angle_beta   90.00
_cell.angle_gamma   90.00
#
_symmetry.space_group_name_H-M   'P 1'
#
loop_
_entity.id
_entity.type
_entity.pdbx_description
1 polymer ?
#
loop_
_entity_poly.entity_id
_entity_poly.type
_entity_poly.pdbx_seq_one_letter_code
_entity_poly.pdbx_strand_id
1 'polypeptide(L)'
;MERRHARRPSRLDQDLESIRGGIGLVANRQADRVVLAGLRYGERLLPRAMELAAGAVVDVRPDRIGGGPLAIVVSRPAADARPVPGRAREMLAAPLIAASVGRSRSEA
;
A
#
# COMPACT_ATOMS: atom_id res chain seq x y z
N MET A 1 43.71 13.00 3.55
CA MET A 1 42.41 13.64 3.28
C MET A 1 41.66 12.79 2.28
N GLU A 2 40.84 11.86 2.77
CA GLU A 2 40.09 10.94 1.91
C GLU A 2 38.88 11.69 1.34
N ARG A 3 38.92 11.96 0.03
CA ARG A 3 37.79 12.57 -0.68
C ARG A 3 36.67 11.54 -0.70
N ARG A 4 35.72 11.67 0.23
CA ARG A 4 34.44 10.95 0.19
C ARG A 4 33.75 11.34 -1.11
N HIS A 5 33.95 10.53 -2.15
CA HIS A 5 33.24 10.67 -3.42
C HIS A 5 31.76 10.51 -3.12
N ALA A 6 31.01 11.61 -3.11
CA ALA A 6 29.57 11.58 -3.13
C ALA A 6 29.16 10.77 -4.36
N ARG A 7 28.76 9.50 -4.16
CA ARG A 7 28.24 8.66 -5.23
C ARG A 7 27.04 9.40 -5.80
N ARG A 8 27.12 9.78 -7.08
CA ARG A 8 25.94 10.29 -7.78
C ARG A 8 24.83 9.25 -7.63
N PRO A 9 23.63 9.65 -7.17
CA PRO A 9 22.52 8.71 -7.04
C PRO A 9 22.26 8.07 -8.39
N SER A 10 22.03 6.76 -8.39
CA SER A 10 21.71 6.06 -9.63
C SER A 10 20.33 6.53 -10.11
N ARG A 11 20.05 6.37 -11.40
CA ARG A 11 18.70 6.66 -11.93
C ARG A 11 17.61 5.83 -11.26
N LEU A 12 17.95 4.61 -10.82
CA LEU A 12 17.07 3.77 -10.02
C LEU A 12 16.75 4.41 -8.66
N ASP A 13 17.76 4.95 -7.99
CA ASP A 13 17.59 5.65 -6.71
C ASP A 13 16.76 6.93 -6.90
N GLN A 14 16.99 7.65 -8.00
CA GLN A 14 16.23 8.85 -8.32
C GLN A 14 14.74 8.55 -8.57
N ASP A 15 14.42 7.48 -9.30
CA ASP A 15 13.04 7.04 -9.49
C ASP A 15 12.42 6.60 -8.15
N LEU A 16 13.17 5.90 -7.30
CA LEU A 16 12.72 5.50 -5.97
C LEU A 16 12.43 6.71 -5.07
N GLU A 17 13.30 7.72 -5.06
CA GLU A 17 13.07 8.95 -4.31
C GLU A 17 11.87 9.73 -4.83
N SER A 18 11.64 9.74 -6.15
CA SER A 18 10.44 10.33 -6.75
C SER A 18 9.16 9.62 -6.29
N ILE A 19 9.20 8.28 -6.21
CA ILE A 19 8.11 7.46 -5.66
C ILE A 19 7.85 7.80 -4.19
N ARG A 20 8.90 7.85 -3.36
CA ARG A 20 8.79 8.23 -1.95
C ARG A 20 8.21 9.63 -1.79
N GLY A 21 8.65 10.58 -2.61
CA GLY A 21 8.12 11.94 -2.62
C GLY A 21 6.62 11.97 -2.97
N GLY A 22 6.21 11.27 -4.03
CA GLY A 22 4.80 11.18 -4.43
C GLY A 22 3.92 10.55 -3.34
N ILE A 23 4.39 9.48 -2.69
CA ILE A 23 3.73 8.86 -1.54
C ILE A 23 3.62 9.85 -0.37
N GLY A 24 4.72 10.54 -0.04
CA GLY A 24 4.75 11.54 1.03
C GLY A 24 3.75 12.67 0.81
N LEU A 25 3.62 13.18 -0.41
CA LEU A 25 2.64 14.23 -0.73
C LEU A 25 1.20 13.78 -0.46
N VAL A 26 0.86 12.55 -0.85
CA VAL A 26 -0.50 12.01 -0.65
C VAL A 26 -0.74 11.66 0.82
N ALA A 27 0.23 11.01 1.47
CA ALA A 27 0.14 10.60 2.87
C ALA A 27 0.01 11.80 3.81
N ASN A 28 0.75 12.88 3.55
CA ASN A 28 0.66 14.13 4.31
C ASN A 28 -0.52 15.02 3.91
N ARG A 29 -1.43 14.52 3.05
CA ARG A 29 -2.61 15.26 2.55
C ARG A 29 -2.26 16.58 1.84
N GLN A 30 -1.07 16.66 1.26
CA GLN A 30 -0.62 17.80 0.46
C GLN A 30 -1.10 17.68 -1.00
N ALA A 31 -1.46 16.48 -1.44
CA ALA A 31 -2.09 16.20 -2.71
C ALA A 31 -3.13 15.07 -2.58
N ASP A 32 -4.24 15.14 -3.31
CA ASP A 32 -5.23 14.06 -3.35
C ASP A 32 -4.77 12.88 -4.22
N ARG A 33 -4.00 13.20 -5.27
CA ARG A 33 -3.51 12.26 -6.28
C ARG A 33 -2.22 12.79 -6.89
N VAL A 34 -1.25 11.90 -7.10
CA VAL A 34 0.01 12.18 -7.79
C VAL A 34 0.20 11.16 -8.90
N VAL A 35 0.57 11.62 -10.10
CA VAL A 35 0.92 10.76 -11.24
C VAL A 35 2.41 10.93 -11.52
N LEU A 36 3.17 9.87 -11.27
CA LEU A 36 4.61 9.82 -11.52
C LEU A 36 4.84 9.22 -12.91
N ALA A 37 5.03 10.09 -13.90
CA ALA A 37 5.34 9.72 -15.27
C ALA A 37 6.84 9.77 -15.56
N GLY A 38 7.28 9.04 -16.59
CA GLY A 38 8.67 9.09 -17.07
C GLY A 38 9.68 8.31 -16.21
N LEU A 39 9.22 7.49 -15.26
CA LEU A 39 10.06 6.61 -14.44
C LEU A 39 10.73 5.57 -15.34
N ARG A 40 12.06 5.60 -15.43
CA ARG A 40 12.82 4.67 -16.29
C ARG A 40 12.77 3.25 -15.76
N TYR A 41 12.66 3.10 -14.45
CA TYR A 41 12.57 1.83 -13.75
C TYR A 41 11.23 1.63 -13.04
N GLY A 42 10.18 2.34 -13.47
CA GLY A 42 8.86 2.30 -12.85
C GLY A 42 8.32 0.88 -12.70
N GLU A 43 8.42 0.04 -13.73
CA GLU A 43 7.94 -1.34 -13.69
C GLU A 43 8.69 -2.19 -12.65
N ARG A 44 10.02 -2.02 -12.59
CA ARG A 44 10.88 -2.74 -11.62
C ARG A 44 10.62 -2.28 -10.19
N LEU A 45 10.31 -1.01 -10.00
CA LEU A 45 10.08 -0.41 -8.69
C LEU A 45 8.63 -0.54 -8.22
N LEU A 46 7.69 -0.97 -9.07
CA LEU A 46 6.28 -1.09 -8.73
C LEU A 46 6.03 -1.96 -7.48
N PRO A 47 6.64 -3.16 -7.32
CA PRO A 47 6.47 -3.94 -6.09
C PRO A 47 6.92 -3.17 -4.85
N ARG A 48 8.05 -2.47 -4.94
CA ARG A 48 8.56 -1.66 -3.83
C ARG A 48 7.68 -0.44 -3.55
N ALA A 49 7.11 0.18 -4.58
CA ALA A 49 6.15 1.27 -4.43
C ALA A 49 4.89 0.81 -3.68
N MET A 50 4.39 -0.39 -3.98
CA MET A 50 3.24 -0.99 -3.28
C MET A 50 3.55 -1.25 -1.80
N GLU A 51 4.74 -1.77 -1.47
CA GLU A 51 5.17 -1.97 -0.08
C GLU A 51 5.23 -0.64 0.70
N LEU A 52 5.80 0.41 0.08
CA LEU A 52 5.87 1.74 0.70
C LEU A 52 4.48 2.35 0.89
N ALA A 53 3.60 2.18 -0.09
CA ALA A 53 2.23 2.68 -0.07
C ALA A 53 1.39 2.02 1.03
N ALA A 54 1.55 0.70 1.22
CA ALA A 54 0.89 -0.04 2.30
C ALA A 54 1.29 0.51 3.67
N GLY A 55 2.58 0.81 3.88
CA GLY A 55 3.06 1.43 5.13
C GLY A 55 2.56 2.86 5.34
N ALA A 56 2.25 3.59 4.27
CA ALA A 56 1.77 4.97 4.31
C ALA A 56 0.22 5.10 4.23
N VAL A 57 -0.50 3.98 4.13
CA VAL A 57 -1.97 3.95 3.98
C VAL A 57 -2.44 4.78 2.77
N VAL A 58 -1.77 4.61 1.63
CA VAL A 58 -2.15 5.22 0.34
C VAL A 58 -2.33 4.15 -0.74
N ASP A 59 -3.13 4.45 -1.75
CA ASP A 59 -3.31 3.58 -2.90
C ASP A 59 -2.23 3.83 -3.94
N VAL A 60 -1.63 2.76 -4.46
CA VAL A 60 -0.71 2.80 -5.60
C VAL A 60 -1.20 1.89 -6.69
N ARG A 61 -1.24 2.41 -7.92
CA ARG A 61 -1.69 1.68 -9.11
C ARG A 61 -0.81 2.01 -10.32
N PRO A 62 -0.42 0.99 -11.11
CA PRO A 62 0.20 1.21 -12.40
C PRO A 62 -0.80 1.84 -13.38
N ASP A 63 -0.33 2.76 -14.20
CA ASP A 63 -1.10 3.34 -15.30
C ASP A 63 -0.25 3.39 -16.57
N ARG A 64 -0.87 3.11 -17.72
CA ARG A 64 -0.21 3.14 -19.03
C ARG A 64 -1.00 4.08 -19.92
N ILE A 65 -0.56 5.33 -19.96
CA ILE A 65 -1.18 6.36 -20.80
C ILE A 65 -0.69 6.15 -22.24
N GLY A 66 -1.58 5.74 -23.14
CA GLY A 66 -1.34 5.71 -24.59
C GLY A 66 -0.21 4.80 -25.06
N GLY A 67 0.07 3.70 -24.35
CA GLY A 67 1.18 2.79 -24.70
C GLY A 67 2.58 3.33 -24.38
N GLY A 68 2.65 4.47 -23.66
CA GLY A 68 3.90 5.05 -23.19
C GLY A 68 4.50 4.32 -21.98
N PRO A 69 5.64 4.84 -21.44
CA PRO A 69 6.27 4.31 -20.25
C PRO A 69 5.28 4.22 -19.08
N LEU A 70 5.42 3.18 -18.24
CA LEU A 70 4.59 3.01 -17.06
C LEU A 70 4.62 4.28 -16.20
N ALA A 71 3.44 4.81 -15.89
CA ALA A 71 3.23 5.78 -14.84
C ALA A 71 2.80 5.08 -13.55
N ILE A 72 3.20 5.63 -12.41
CA ILE A 72 2.71 5.19 -11.10
C ILE A 72 1.76 6.25 -10.58
N VAL A 73 0.51 5.85 -10.34
CA VAL A 73 -0.51 6.70 -9.75
C VAL A 73 -0.57 6.41 -8.26
N VAL A 74 -0.36 7.45 -7.46
CA VAL A 74 -0.55 7.43 -6.01
C VAL A 74 -1.81 8.23 -5.70
N SER A 75 -2.73 7.70 -4.91
CA SER A 75 -3.95 8.41 -4.51
C SER A 75 -4.31 8.12 -3.06
N ARG A 76 -5.09 9.00 -2.45
CA ARG A 76 -5.70 8.68 -1.17
C ARG A 76 -6.54 7.41 -1.30
N PRO A 77 -6.59 6.57 -0.27
CA PRO A 77 -7.54 5.48 -0.23
C PRO A 77 -8.93 6.09 -0.31
N ALA A 78 -9.78 5.57 -1.20
CA ALA A 78 -11.16 6.01 -1.24
C ALA A 78 -11.76 5.84 0.16
N ALA A 79 -12.39 6.89 0.70
CA ALA A 79 -12.99 6.89 2.04
C ALA A 79 -14.07 5.79 2.24
N ASP A 80 -14.39 5.06 1.18
CA ASP A 80 -15.39 3.98 1.11
C ASP A 80 -14.84 2.68 0.49
N ALA A 81 -13.55 2.39 0.65
CA ALA A 81 -13.12 0.99 0.57
C ALA A 81 -13.69 0.25 1.80
N ARG A 82 -15.01 -0.01 1.80
CA ARG A 82 -15.59 -1.10 2.60
C ARG A 82 -14.62 -2.27 2.46
N PRO A 83 -14.18 -2.90 3.56
CA PRO A 83 -13.37 -4.10 3.47
C PRO A 83 -14.12 -5.05 2.54
N VAL A 84 -13.49 -5.46 1.44
CA VAL A 84 -14.05 -6.51 0.57
C VAL A 84 -14.37 -7.71 1.47
N PRO A 85 -15.65 -8.02 1.74
CA PRO A 85 -15.99 -9.15 2.59
C PRO A 85 -15.77 -10.40 1.74
N GLY A 86 -14.57 -10.95 1.79
CA GLY A 86 -14.22 -12.09 0.94
C GLY A 86 -12.84 -12.73 1.15
N ARG A 87 -11.92 -12.12 1.91
CA ARG A 87 -10.60 -12.73 2.20
C ARG A 87 -10.14 -12.64 3.66
N ALA A 88 -11.09 -12.59 4.60
CA ALA A 88 -10.82 -12.77 6.03
C ALA A 88 -11.49 -14.05 6.57
N ARG A 89 -11.50 -15.13 5.76
CA ARG A 89 -12.16 -16.40 6.12
C ARG A 89 -11.24 -17.61 6.24
N GLU A 90 -9.93 -17.40 6.31
CA GLU A 90 -8.99 -18.42 6.79
C GLU A 90 -8.05 -17.74 7.77
N MET A 91 -8.29 -17.93 9.07
CA MET A 91 -7.36 -17.77 10.22
C MET A 91 -8.08 -17.48 11.55
N LEU A 92 -9.42 -17.55 11.61
CA LEU A 92 -10.16 -17.64 12.88
C LEU A 92 -10.96 -18.93 12.93
N ALA A 93 -10.25 -20.06 12.98
CA ALA A 93 -10.79 -21.32 13.49
C ALA A 93 -10.14 -21.61 14.84
N ALA A 94 -10.49 -20.81 15.85
CA ALA A 94 -10.41 -21.24 17.24
C ALA A 94 -11.86 -21.33 17.73
N PRO A 95 -12.42 -22.53 17.97
CA PRO A 95 -13.76 -22.65 18.49
C PRO A 95 -13.80 -22.18 19.94
N LEU A 96 -14.39 -21.00 20.17
CA LEU A 96 -14.91 -20.61 21.47
C LEU A 96 -16.09 -21.53 21.80
N ILE A 97 -15.84 -22.57 22.59
CA ILE A 97 -16.92 -23.35 23.23
C ILE A 97 -17.53 -22.46 24.32
N ALA A 98 -18.62 -21.79 23.97
CA ALA A 98 -19.54 -21.17 24.92
C ALA A 98 -20.52 -22.24 25.41
N ALA A 99 -20.23 -22.88 26.53
CA ALA A 99 -21.22 -23.68 27.25
C ALA A 99 -21.96 -22.76 28.23
N SER A 100 -23.13 -22.27 27.80
CA SER A 100 -24.14 -21.68 28.68
C SER A 100 -25.49 -22.30 28.33
N VAL A 101 -25.84 -23.40 29.02
CA VAL A 101 -27.22 -23.90 29.05
C VAL A 101 -27.67 -23.87 30.50
N GLY A 102 -28.40 -22.82 30.84
CA GLY A 102 -29.33 -22.88 31.96
C GLY A 102 -30.68 -23.42 31.46
N ARG A 103 -31.23 -24.43 32.14
CA ARG A 103 -32.68 -24.56 32.36
C ARG A 103 -32.98 -25.60 33.44
N SER A 104 -33.67 -25.12 34.49
CA SER A 104 -34.32 -25.87 35.57
C SER A 104 -35.36 -26.89 35.11
N ARG A 105 -35.56 -27.94 35.92
CA ARG A 105 -36.85 -28.63 36.26
C ARG A 105 -36.52 -29.63 37.39
N SER A 106 -37.05 -29.46 38.59
CA SER A 106 -38.34 -29.99 39.11
C SER A 106 -38.36 -31.51 39.34
N GLU A 107 -38.58 -31.85 40.62
CA GLU A 107 -39.31 -33.02 41.17
C GLU A 107 -38.66 -34.41 41.12
N ALA A 108 -38.23 -34.92 42.28
CA ALA A 108 -38.93 -35.96 43.07
C ALA A 108 -38.21 -36.19 44.40
#